data_AF-A0A183DHK4-F1
#
_entry.id   AF-A0A183DHK4-F1
#
_cell.length_a   1.000
_cell.length_b   1.000
_cell.length_c   1.000
_cell.angle_alpha   90.00
_cell.angle_beta   90.00
_cell.angle_gamma   90.00
#
_symmetry.space_group_name_H-M   'P 1'
#
loop_
_entity.id
_entity.type
_entity.pdbx_description
1 polymer ?
#
loop_
_entity_poly.entity_id
_entity_poly.type
_entity_poly.pdbx_seq_one_letter_code
_entity_poly.pdbx_strand_id
1 'polypeptide(L)'
;MIRKVGTIGHELGHMLGLWHEHSRPDADEHIEVLKDYILPSYVSEFLERSTDEIITFDVPYDLGSIMHYGSTAFSADQKSKTLRTR
;
A
#
# COMPACT_ATOMS: atom_id res chain seq x y z
N MET A 1 16.24 15.08 6.45
CA MET A 1 17.27 14.15 5.93
C MET A 1 16.95 12.66 6.21
N ILE A 2 15.81 12.33 6.83
CA ILE A 2 15.41 10.96 7.21
C ILE A 2 14.49 10.30 6.16
N ARG A 3 13.80 11.10 5.33
CA ARG A 3 12.89 10.61 4.28
C ARG A 3 13.55 9.81 3.16
N LYS A 4 14.82 10.08 2.83
CA LYS A 4 15.48 9.47 1.65
C LYS A 4 15.85 7.99 1.85
N VAL A 5 16.22 7.57 3.06
CA VAL A 5 16.61 6.17 3.32
C VAL A 5 15.41 5.24 3.19
N GLY A 6 14.25 5.65 3.72
CA GLY A 6 13.00 4.89 3.55
C GLY A 6 12.60 4.77 2.09
N THR A 7 12.68 5.85 1.31
CA THR A 7 12.41 5.79 -0.14
C THR A 7 13.37 4.86 -0.87
N ILE A 8 14.67 4.92 -0.59
CA ILE A 8 15.64 4.01 -1.22
C ILE A 8 15.33 2.55 -0.88
N GLY A 9 14.98 2.26 0.38
CA GLY A 9 14.58 0.92 0.80
C GLY A 9 13.31 0.43 0.11
N HIS A 10 12.33 1.31 -0.08
CA HIS A 10 11.09 1.02 -0.81
C HIS A 10 11.37 0.64 -2.27
N GLU A 11 12.15 1.45 -2.99
CA GLU A 11 12.49 1.17 -4.39
C GLU A 11 13.36 -0.08 -4.54
N LEU A 12 14.23 -0.35 -3.56
CA LEU A 12 14.99 -1.60 -3.53
C LEU A 12 14.06 -2.80 -3.31
N GLY A 13 13.02 -2.67 -2.48
CA GLY A 13 11.97 -3.68 -2.33
C GLY A 13 11.30 -4.00 -3.66
N HIS A 14 10.91 -2.98 -4.43
CA HIS A 14 10.40 -3.17 -5.79
C HIS A 14 11.39 -3.86 -6.72
N MET A 15 12.68 -3.50 -6.67
CA MET A 15 13.73 -4.17 -7.47
C MET A 15 13.88 -5.66 -7.11
N LEU A 16 13.61 -6.04 -5.86
CA LEU A 16 13.62 -7.43 -5.39
C LEU A 16 12.32 -8.18 -5.70
N GLY A 17 11.34 -7.52 -6.30
CA GLY A 17 10.05 -8.12 -6.69
C GLY A 17 8.94 -7.95 -5.66
N LEU A 18 9.10 -7.08 -4.65
CA LEU A 18 8.03 -6.80 -3.69
C LEU A 18 7.03 -5.80 -4.28
N TRP A 19 5.74 -6.13 -4.13
CA TRP A 19 4.63 -5.22 -4.40
C TRP A 19 4.26 -4.42 -3.14
N HIS A 20 3.38 -3.43 -3.29
CA HIS A 20 2.88 -2.68 -2.14
C HIS A 20 2.07 -3.57 -1.21
N GLU A 21 2.25 -3.40 0.09
CA GLU A 21 1.58 -4.23 1.10
C GLU A 21 0.05 -4.11 1.04
N HIS A 22 -0.48 -2.91 0.74
CA HIS A 22 -1.92 -2.67 0.57
C HIS A 22 -2.53 -3.38 -0.65
N SER A 23 -1.70 -3.85 -1.57
CA SER A 23 -2.15 -4.57 -2.77
C SER A 23 -2.17 -6.08 -2.61
N ARG A 24 -1.84 -6.61 -1.42
CA ARG A 24 -1.91 -8.06 -1.15
C ARG A 24 -3.35 -8.58 -1.34
N PRO A 25 -3.52 -9.86 -1.74
CA PRO A 25 -4.84 -10.47 -1.90
C PRO A 25 -5.65 -10.59 -0.59
N ASP A 26 -4.98 -10.54 0.57
CA ASP A 26 -5.57 -10.60 1.91
C ASP A 26 -5.69 -9.21 2.58
N ALA A 27 -5.44 -8.12 1.84
CA ALA A 27 -5.38 -6.78 2.42
C ALA A 27 -6.74 -6.31 2.98
N ASP A 28 -7.86 -6.74 2.42
CA ASP A 28 -9.21 -6.35 2.85
C ASP A 28 -9.57 -6.83 4.26
N GLU A 29 -8.88 -7.86 4.77
CA GLU A 29 -8.97 -8.35 6.15
C GLU A 29 -8.33 -7.39 7.16
N HIS A 30 -7.36 -6.57 6.72
CA HIS A 30 -6.54 -5.71 7.58
C HIS A 30 -6.82 -4.22 7.40
N ILE A 31 -7.17 -3.81 6.18
CA ILE A 31 -7.39 -2.42 5.82
C ILE A 31 -8.70 -2.22 5.04
N GLU A 32 -9.10 -0.96 4.94
CA GLU A 32 -10.23 -0.49 4.15
C GLU A 32 -9.78 0.68 3.28
N VAL A 33 -10.04 0.57 1.98
CA VAL A 33 -9.74 1.61 0.98
C VAL A 33 -10.92 2.57 0.86
N LEU A 34 -10.72 3.82 1.29
CA LEU A 34 -11.74 4.87 1.26
C LEU A 34 -11.70 5.62 -0.08
N LYS A 35 -12.28 4.99 -1.11
CA LYS A 35 -12.22 5.45 -2.52
C LYS A 35 -12.69 6.88 -2.74
N ASP A 36 -13.66 7.36 -1.95
CA ASP A 36 -14.22 8.72 -2.07
C ASP A 36 -13.20 9.83 -1.80
N TYR A 37 -12.12 9.52 -1.07
CA TYR A 37 -11.07 10.49 -0.75
C TYR A 37 -9.85 10.37 -1.66
N ILE A 38 -9.82 9.38 -2.57
CA ILE A 38 -8.70 9.14 -3.49
C ILE A 38 -8.85 10.04 -4.71
N LEU A 39 -7.74 10.59 -5.20
CA LEU A 39 -7.71 11.24 -6.50
C LEU A 39 -8.26 10.29 -7.59
N PRO A 40 -9.25 10.69 -8.41
CA PRO A 40 -9.90 9.78 -9.36
C PRO A 40 -8.94 9.06 -10.32
N SER A 41 -7.83 9.71 -10.70
CA SER A 41 -6.80 9.14 -11.56
C SER A 41 -5.95 8.04 -10.91
N TYR A 42 -6.01 7.89 -9.58
CA TYR A 42 -5.19 6.95 -8.80
C TYR A 42 -6.00 5.82 -8.18
N VAL A 43 -7.32 5.75 -8.40
CA VAL A 43 -8.17 4.70 -7.82
C VAL A 43 -7.71 3.29 -8.22
N SER A 44 -7.15 3.13 -9.43
CA SER A 44 -6.59 1.85 -9.90
C SER A 44 -5.36 1.40 -9.12
N GLU A 45 -4.60 2.31 -8.51
CA GLU A 45 -3.39 1.99 -7.72
C GLU A 45 -3.69 1.33 -6.37
N PHE A 46 -4.97 1.31 -5.98
CA PHE A 46 -5.46 0.69 -4.75
C PHE A 46 -6.16 -0.65 -5.01
N LEU A 47 -6.12 -1.15 -6.25
CA LEU A 47 -6.65 -2.48 -6.54
C LEU A 47 -5.74 -3.55 -5.92
N GLU A 48 -6.37 -4.53 -5.30
CA GLU A 48 -5.70 -5.76 -4.87
C GLU A 48 -5.16 -6.51 -6.09
N ARG A 49 -4.00 -7.14 -5.90
CA ARG A 49 -3.41 -8.04 -6.88
C ARG A 49 -3.86 -9.46 -6.64
N SER A 50 -3.78 -10.28 -7.68
CA SER A 50 -4.15 -11.68 -7.61
C SER A 50 -3.11 -12.52 -6.86
N THR A 51 -3.51 -13.72 -6.42
CA THR A 51 -2.61 -14.70 -5.80
C THR A 51 -1.54 -15.24 -6.76
N ASP A 52 -1.71 -15.04 -8.06
CA ASP A 52 -0.70 -15.38 -9.08
C ASP A 52 0.40 -14.31 -9.17
N GLU A 53 0.12 -13.08 -8.74
CA GLU A 53 1.06 -11.95 -8.73
C GLU A 53 1.77 -11.78 -7.39
N ILE A 54 1.10 -12.11 -6.27
CA ILE A 54 1.61 -11.98 -4.92
C ILE A 54 1.47 -13.30 -4.18
N ILE A 55 2.61 -13.84 -3.74
CA ILE A 55 2.70 -14.96 -2.83
C ILE A 55 3.08 -14.40 -1.45
N THR A 56 2.24 -14.63 -0.44
CA THR A 56 2.45 -14.11 0.92
C THR A 56 3.48 -14.90 1.73
N PHE A 57 3.81 -16.12 1.30
CA PHE A 57 4.69 -17.05 2.01
C PHE A 57 4.27 -17.31 3.47
N ASP A 58 2.97 -17.23 3.76
CA ASP A 58 2.39 -17.28 5.11
C ASP A 58 2.96 -16.21 6.08
N VAL A 59 3.56 -15.15 5.53
CA VAL A 59 4.01 -14.01 6.33
C VAL A 59 2.79 -13.15 6.68
N PRO A 60 2.59 -12.85 7.97
CA PRO A 60 1.50 -11.98 8.40
C PRO A 60 1.54 -10.61 7.70
N TYR A 61 0.37 -10.01 7.52
CA TYR A 61 0.26 -8.65 6.99
C TYR A 61 0.98 -7.64 7.88
N ASP A 62 1.86 -6.82 7.29
CA ASP A 62 2.67 -5.85 8.04
C ASP A 62 2.25 -4.39 7.76
N LEU A 63 1.46 -3.82 8.68
CA LEU A 63 1.05 -2.41 8.64
C LEU A 63 2.24 -1.43 8.74
N GLY A 64 3.39 -1.88 9.27
CA GLY A 64 4.62 -1.12 9.37
C GLY A 64 5.57 -1.31 8.19
N SER A 65 5.18 -2.12 7.19
CA SER A 65 6.01 -2.46 6.04
C SER A 65 6.48 -1.20 5.32
N ILE A 66 7.75 -1.20 4.92
CA ILE A 66 8.31 -0.14 4.07
C ILE A 66 7.60 -0.06 2.71
N MET A 67 6.91 -1.14 2.31
CA MET A 67 6.11 -1.23 1.10
C MET A 67 4.64 -0.82 1.30
N HIS A 68 4.23 -0.48 2.52
CA HIS A 68 2.86 -0.07 2.80
C HIS A 68 2.66 1.42 2.50
N TYR A 69 1.56 1.76 1.82
CA TYR A 69 1.17 3.15 1.62
C TYR A 69 0.78 3.83 2.93
N GLY A 70 1.14 5.11 3.06
CA GLY A 70 0.67 5.92 4.18
C GLY A 70 -0.85 6.14 4.13
N SER A 71 -1.46 6.44 5.29
CA SER A 71 -2.92 6.56 5.41
C SER A 71 -3.56 7.64 4.53
N THR A 72 -2.79 8.60 4.03
CA THR A 72 -3.25 9.71 3.15
C THR A 72 -2.69 9.61 1.73
N ALA A 73 -2.16 8.45 1.34
CA ALA A 73 -1.61 8.25 0.00
C ALA A 73 -2.64 8.62 -1.06
N PHE A 74 -2.24 9.43 -2.04
CA PHE A 74 -3.10 9.90 -3.15
C PHE A 74 -4.43 10.54 -2.73
N SER A 75 -4.49 11.08 -1.51
CA SER A 75 -5.65 11.81 -1.01
C SER A 75 -5.90 13.09 -1.82
N ALA A 76 -7.15 13.32 -2.23
CA ALA A 76 -7.54 14.46 -3.06
C ALA A 76 -7.28 15.82 -2.38
N ASP A 77 -7.37 15.87 -1.05
CA ASP A 77 -7.12 17.08 -0.24
C ASP A 77 -5.81 17.01 0.57
N GLN A 78 -5.03 15.94 0.38
CA GLN A 78 -3.78 15.63 1.10
C GLN A 78 -3.93 15.49 2.63
N LYS A 79 -5.15 15.37 3.14
CA LYS A 79 -5.46 15.32 4.58
C LYS A 79 -6.36 14.15 4.94
N SER A 80 -7.38 13.91 4.12
CA SER A 80 -8.34 12.83 4.27
C SER A 80 -7.62 11.49 4.12
N LYS A 81 -8.02 10.53 4.96
CA LYS A 81 -7.47 9.18 4.90
C LYS A 81 -8.03 8.46 3.68
N THR A 82 -7.16 7.82 2.92
CA THR A 82 -7.49 6.92 1.81
C THR A 82 -7.36 5.47 2.21
N LEU A 83 -6.57 5.18 3.25
CA LEU A 83 -6.45 3.87 3.88
C LEU A 83 -6.79 3.98 5.37
N ARG A 84 -7.64 3.07 5.84
CA ARG A 84 -8.02 2.91 7.25
C ARG A 84 -7.74 1.48 7.69
N THR A 85 -7.08 1.30 8.83
CA THR A 85 -6.89 -0.01 9.45
C THR A 85 -8.19 -0.47 10.09
N ARG A 86 -8.45 -1.78 10.08
CA ARG A 86 -9.56 -2.39 10.83
C ARG A 86 -9.23 -2.61 12.31
#